data_AF-A0A2T7BT27-F1
#
_entry.id   AF-A0A2T7BT27-F1
#
_cell.length_a   1.000
_cell.length_b   1.000
_cell.length_c   1.000
_cell.angle_alpha   90.00
_cell.angle_beta   90.00
_cell.angle_gamma   90.00
#
_symmetry.space_group_name_H-M   'P 1'
#
loop_
_entity.id
_entity.type
_entity.pdbx_description
1 polymer ?
#
loop_
_entity_poly.entity_id
_entity_poly.type
_entity_poly.pdbx_seq_one_letter_code
_entity_poly.pdbx_strand_id
1 'polypeptide(L)'
;MFIDKTETYILNIGELTKRKQRNKLLKLLRQITFCKSIQHSIKKNNSIYTVEIILPKQQLPYVITYLSLHNYTIFQILTSSELDTLFDSTQLPLSSKRFELQIDGLNDAFIKDKVIDIINVLDNTEALSYTFTKNRINLHCSADTFSKIIYHIAIRNIDILKAIYFPRVAHKMKSHIS
;
A
#
# COMPACT_ATOMS: atom_id res chain seq x y z
N MET A 1 -2.10 26.26 -14.97
CA MET A 1 -1.10 25.78 -13.99
C MET A 1 -1.86 25.19 -12.81
N PHE A 2 -2.13 23.88 -12.83
CA PHE A 2 -2.78 23.23 -11.69
C PHE A 2 -1.75 23.15 -10.57
N ILE A 3 -2.03 23.79 -9.44
CA ILE A 3 -1.29 23.52 -8.21
C ILE A 3 -1.57 22.05 -7.90
N ASP A 4 -0.57 21.19 -8.07
CA ASP A 4 -0.68 19.79 -7.68
C ASP A 4 -1.08 19.74 -6.20
N LYS A 5 -2.32 19.33 -5.94
CA LYS A 5 -2.79 19.16 -4.56
C LYS A 5 -1.92 18.10 -3.91
N THR A 6 -1.12 18.52 -2.93
CA THR A 6 -0.37 17.62 -2.08
C THR A 6 -1.32 16.83 -1.20
N GLU A 7 -1.09 15.54 -1.06
CA GLU A 7 -1.81 14.68 -0.13
C GLU A 7 -0.86 14.02 0.86
N THR A 8 -1.41 13.68 2.02
CA THR A 8 -0.72 12.92 3.05
C THR A 8 -1.03 11.44 2.87
N TYR A 9 0.01 10.66 2.61
CA TYR A 9 -0.02 9.21 2.52
C TYR A 9 0.63 8.58 3.74
N ILE A 10 0.08 7.47 4.19
CA ILE A 10 0.57 6.70 5.33
C ILE A 10 0.95 5.32 4.82
N LEU A 11 2.24 5.02 4.86
CA LEU A 11 2.80 3.74 4.42
C LEU A 11 3.04 2.84 5.64
N ASN A 12 2.39 1.67 5.63
CA ASN A 12 2.70 0.59 6.55
C ASN A 12 3.83 -0.24 5.96
N ILE A 13 5.04 -0.06 6.49
CA ILE A 13 6.25 -0.72 6.00
C ILE A 13 6.76 -1.70 7.06
N GLY A 14 7.25 -2.85 6.62
CA GLY A 14 7.80 -3.89 7.49
C GLY A 14 8.98 -3.40 8.35
N GLU A 15 9.15 -4.05 9.50
CA GLU A 15 10.28 -3.87 10.43
C GLU A 15 10.49 -2.48 11.06
N LEU A 16 9.53 -1.55 10.93
CA LEU A 16 9.67 -0.20 11.50
C LEU A 16 9.69 -0.15 13.04
N THR A 17 9.43 -1.26 13.73
CA THR A 17 9.67 -1.40 15.18
C THR A 17 11.15 -1.25 15.53
N LYS A 18 12.07 -1.63 14.62
CA LYS A 18 13.52 -1.51 14.80
C LYS A 18 13.99 -0.08 14.52
N ARG A 19 14.62 0.58 15.51
CA ARG A 19 15.15 1.96 15.37
C ARG A 19 16.16 2.11 14.22
N LYS A 20 17.01 1.10 14.00
CA LYS A 20 17.98 1.07 12.90
C LYS A 20 17.27 1.15 11.53
N GLN A 21 16.18 0.41 11.35
CA GLN A 21 15.42 0.41 10.09
C GLN A 21 14.73 1.76 9.86
N ARG A 22 14.14 2.35 10.92
CA ARG A 22 13.58 3.71 10.85
C ARG A 22 14.61 4.74 10.39
N ASN A 23 15.80 4.72 10.98
CA ASN A 23 16.87 5.65 10.61
C ASN A 23 17.37 5.42 9.18
N LYS A 24 17.48 4.15 8.74
CA LYS A 24 17.87 3.79 7.37
C LYS A 24 16.84 4.32 6.37
N LEU A 25 15.55 4.13 6.65
CA LEU A 25 14.46 4.58 5.80
C LEU A 25 14.39 6.12 5.71
N LEU A 26 14.53 6.83 6.83
CA LEU A 26 14.58 8.30 6.82
C LEU A 26 15.76 8.83 6.00
N LYS A 27 16.93 8.17 6.09
CA LYS A 27 18.08 8.52 5.25
C LYS A 27 17.78 8.30 3.76
N LEU A 28 17.13 7.18 3.43
CA LEU A 28 16.76 6.86 2.06
C LEU A 28 15.75 7.87 1.48
N LEU A 29 14.72 8.25 2.24
CA LEU A 29 13.70 9.21 1.80
C LEU A 29 14.27 10.61 1.57
N ARG A 30 15.33 11.01 2.29
CA ARG A 30 16.05 12.26 2.05
C ARG A 30 16.83 12.30 0.73
N GLN A 31 17.10 11.13 0.14
CA GLN A 31 17.80 11.03 -1.15
C GLN A 31 16.86 11.18 -2.35
N ILE A 32 15.55 11.29 -2.13
CA ILE A 32 14.57 11.50 -3.19
C ILE A 32 14.73 12.91 -3.76
N THR A 33 15.16 12.98 -5.02
CA THR A 33 15.34 14.24 -5.77
C THR A 33 14.27 14.47 -6.84
N PHE A 34 13.53 13.42 -7.23
CA PHE A 34 12.48 13.50 -8.26
C PHE A 34 11.20 14.22 -7.78
N CYS A 35 11.06 14.46 -6.48
CA CYS A 35 9.94 15.18 -5.88
C CYS A 35 10.44 16.48 -5.22
N LYS A 36 10.01 17.63 -5.74
CA LYS A 36 10.47 18.96 -5.27
C LYS A 36 10.05 19.30 -3.84
N SER A 37 8.95 18.70 -3.34
CA SER A 37 8.33 19.07 -2.06
C SER A 37 7.91 17.84 -1.26
N ILE A 38 8.77 16.83 -1.16
CA ILE A 38 8.50 15.66 -0.31
C ILE A 38 8.76 16.02 1.15
N GLN A 39 7.73 15.91 1.98
CA GLN A 39 7.91 15.89 3.43
C GLN A 39 7.67 14.47 3.92
N HIS A 40 8.50 14.01 4.85
CA HIS A 40 8.38 12.66 5.38
C HIS A 40 8.66 12.63 6.88
N SER A 41 7.91 11.81 7.60
CA SER A 41 8.12 11.57 9.02
C SER A 41 7.74 10.13 9.38
N ILE A 42 8.22 9.66 10.53
CA ILE A 42 7.75 8.39 11.08
C ILE A 42 6.86 8.71 12.28
N LYS A 43 5.63 8.23 12.25
CA LYS A 43 4.66 8.38 13.34
C LYS A 43 4.28 7.02 13.91
N LYS A 44 3.88 7.02 15.18
CA LYS A 44 3.34 5.85 15.86
C LYS A 44 1.83 6.01 15.94
N ASN A 45 1.10 5.26 15.13
CA ASN A 45 -0.37 5.28 15.05
C ASN A 45 -0.89 3.95 15.60
N ASN A 46 -1.75 3.98 16.63
CA ASN A 46 -2.28 2.77 17.27
C ASN A 46 -1.20 1.74 17.63
N SER A 47 -0.10 2.21 18.21
CA SER A 47 1.11 1.42 18.53
C SER A 47 1.95 0.89 17.37
N ILE A 48 1.53 1.14 16.12
CA ILE A 48 2.23 0.72 14.90
C ILE A 48 3.06 1.88 14.36
N TYR A 49 4.33 1.64 14.02
CA TYR A 49 5.16 2.63 13.34
C TYR A 49 4.83 2.66 11.85
N THR A 50 4.51 3.84 11.33
CA THR A 50 4.19 4.08 9.92
C THR A 50 5.00 5.26 9.39
N VAL A 51 5.19 5.29 8.08
CA VAL A 51 5.84 6.43 7.41
C VAL A 51 4.76 7.31 6.83
N GLU A 52 4.71 8.56 7.28
CA GLU A 52 3.86 9.58 6.70
C GLU A 52 4.65 10.35 5.66
N ILE A 53 4.11 10.46 4.44
CA ILE A 53 4.73 11.20 3.34
C ILE A 53 3.71 12.17 2.77
N ILE A 54 4.10 13.43 2.62
CA ILE A 54 3.30 14.48 2.02
C ILE A 54 3.94 14.83 0.68
N LEU A 55 3.19 14.66 -0.40
CA LEU A 55 3.67 14.86 -1.76
C LEU A 55 2.51 15.05 -2.77
N PRO A 56 2.77 15.59 -3.97
CA PRO A 56 1.81 15.60 -5.08
C PRO A 56 1.25 14.21 -5.41
N LYS A 57 -0.06 14.04 -5.61
CA LYS A 57 -0.65 12.69 -5.85
C LYS A 57 0.05 11.88 -6.94
N GLN A 58 0.37 12.54 -8.05
CA GLN A 58 1.02 11.93 -9.21
C GLN A 58 2.42 11.38 -8.91
N GLN A 59 3.05 11.83 -7.82
CA GLN A 59 4.40 11.42 -7.44
C GLN A 59 4.41 10.20 -6.50
N LEU A 60 3.24 9.76 -5.99
CA LEU A 60 3.15 8.62 -5.08
C LEU A 60 3.70 7.34 -5.72
N PRO A 61 3.30 6.96 -6.95
CA PRO A 61 3.81 5.74 -7.58
C PRO A 61 5.33 5.66 -7.68
N TYR A 62 6.00 6.78 -7.92
CA TYR A 62 7.46 6.86 -7.96
C TYR A 62 8.08 6.58 -6.59
N VAL A 63 7.48 7.08 -5.50
CA VAL A 63 7.94 6.78 -4.14
C VAL A 63 7.72 5.30 -3.80
N ILE A 64 6.57 4.73 -4.16
CA ILE A 64 6.29 3.30 -3.95
C ILE A 64 7.31 2.44 -4.71
N THR A 65 7.54 2.74 -5.99
CA THR A 65 8.53 2.06 -6.84
C THR A 65 9.94 2.18 -6.26
N TYR A 66 10.34 3.39 -5.86
CA TYR A 66 11.65 3.62 -5.23
C TYR A 66 11.84 2.79 -3.97
N LEU A 67 10.85 2.79 -3.06
CA LEU A 67 10.90 1.98 -1.85
C LEU A 67 10.95 0.47 -2.14
N SER A 68 10.16 -0.01 -3.12
CA SER A 68 10.18 -1.40 -3.55
C SER A 68 11.54 -1.79 -4.14
N LEU A 69 12.16 -0.97 -5.00
CA LEU A 69 13.50 -1.21 -5.54
C LEU A 69 14.59 -1.25 -4.45
N HIS A 70 14.38 -0.55 -3.33
CA HIS A 70 15.23 -0.63 -2.14
C HIS A 70 14.84 -1.76 -1.16
N ASN A 71 14.00 -2.70 -1.61
CA ASN A 71 13.55 -3.89 -0.89
C ASN A 71 12.82 -3.59 0.43
N TYR A 72 12.06 -2.49 0.49
CA TYR A 72 11.13 -2.25 1.58
C TYR A 72 9.81 -2.98 1.33
N THR A 73 9.41 -3.83 2.27
CA THR A 73 8.11 -4.51 2.24
C THR A 73 7.01 -3.53 2.62
N ILE A 74 6.12 -3.22 1.67
CA ILE A 74 4.97 -2.33 1.87
C ILE A 74 3.73 -3.19 2.04
N PHE A 75 3.03 -3.01 3.16
CA PHE A 75 1.80 -3.74 3.50
C PHE A 75 0.53 -2.94 3.23
N GLN A 76 0.61 -1.61 3.36
CA GLN A 76 -0.51 -0.70 3.09
C GLN A 76 0.00 0.64 2.59
N ILE A 77 -0.80 1.25 1.72
CA ILE A 77 -0.67 2.61 1.20
C ILE A 77 -2.01 3.28 1.45
N LEU A 78 -2.09 4.05 2.54
CA LEU A 78 -3.33 4.66 3.03
C LEU A 78 -3.32 6.15 2.78
N THR A 79 -4.50 6.73 2.65
CA THR A 79 -4.71 8.17 2.88
C THR A 79 -4.99 8.44 4.36
N SER A 80 -4.91 9.70 4.80
CA SER A 80 -5.25 10.06 6.18
C SER A 80 -6.67 9.64 6.61
N SER A 81 -7.63 9.59 5.69
CA SER A 81 -9.01 9.15 5.95
C SER A 81 -9.15 7.65 6.22
N GLU A 82 -8.12 6.86 5.93
CA GLU A 82 -8.16 5.39 5.99
C GLU A 82 -7.28 4.84 7.12
N LEU A 83 -6.80 5.72 8.02
CA LEU A 83 -5.91 5.35 9.12
C LEU A 83 -6.57 4.37 10.10
N ASP A 84 -7.89 4.35 10.18
CA ASP A 84 -8.68 3.38 10.95
C ASP A 84 -8.56 1.94 10.42
N THR A 85 -8.17 1.78 9.15
CA THR A 85 -7.93 0.47 8.50
C THR A 85 -6.49 -0.04 8.67
N LEU A 86 -5.62 0.71 9.35
CA LEU A 86 -4.24 0.32 9.60
C LEU A 86 -4.18 -0.98 10.43
N PHE A 87 -3.44 -1.98 9.94
CA PHE A 87 -3.21 -3.22 10.67
C PHE A 87 -1.74 -3.39 11.09
N ASP A 88 -1.51 -4.16 12.14
CA ASP A 88 -0.15 -4.45 12.61
C ASP A 88 0.52 -5.49 11.70
N SER A 89 1.49 -5.03 10.89
CA SER A 89 2.30 -5.87 10.00
C SER A 89 3.33 -6.72 10.74
N THR A 90 3.49 -6.57 12.06
CA THR A 90 4.31 -7.49 12.87
C THR A 90 3.49 -8.66 13.41
N GLN A 91 2.17 -8.49 13.51
CA GLN A 91 1.22 -9.53 13.89
C GLN A 91 0.46 -10.04 12.67
N LEU A 92 1.19 -10.25 11.55
CA LEU A 92 0.64 -10.70 10.27
C LEU A 92 -0.28 -11.90 10.51
N PRO A 93 -1.59 -11.77 10.24
CA PRO A 93 -2.46 -12.92 10.30
C PRO A 93 -1.99 -13.92 9.23
N LEU A 94 -1.61 -15.13 9.64
CA LEU A 94 -1.35 -16.24 8.70
C LEU A 94 -2.59 -16.56 7.86
N SER A 95 -3.77 -16.28 8.40
CA SER A 95 -5.04 -16.43 7.70
C SER A 95 -5.20 -15.45 6.55
N SER A 96 -5.80 -15.93 5.46
CA SER A 96 -6.21 -15.08 4.33
C SER A 96 -7.15 -13.95 4.76
N LYS A 97 -6.94 -12.76 4.18
CA LYS A 97 -7.67 -11.52 4.43
C LYS A 97 -8.09 -10.88 3.11
N ARG A 98 -8.99 -9.90 3.18
CA ARG A 98 -9.45 -9.11 2.03
C ARG A 98 -8.65 -7.82 1.95
N PHE A 99 -8.04 -7.60 0.79
CA PHE A 99 -7.32 -6.39 0.45
C PHE A 99 -7.91 -5.76 -0.81
N GLU A 100 -7.67 -4.47 -0.98
CA GLU A 100 -7.95 -3.75 -2.21
C GLU A 100 -6.71 -3.00 -2.66
N LEU A 101 -6.39 -3.16 -3.94
CA LEU A 101 -5.34 -2.42 -4.62
C LEU A 101 -5.98 -1.53 -5.68
N GLN A 102 -5.67 -0.24 -5.65
CA GLN A 102 -6.11 0.71 -6.68
C GLN A 102 -4.92 1.01 -7.60
N ILE A 103 -5.13 0.79 -8.89
CA ILE A 103 -4.10 0.96 -9.93
C ILE A 103 -4.59 2.01 -10.93
N ASP A 104 -3.71 2.96 -11.27
CA ASP A 104 -4.02 3.89 -12.35
C ASP A 104 -3.98 3.19 -13.71
N GLY A 105 -4.91 3.56 -14.59
CA GLY A 105 -4.98 2.98 -15.92
C GLY A 105 -5.46 1.52 -15.96
N LEU A 106 -5.98 0.92 -14.89
CA LEU A 106 -6.44 -0.48 -14.89
C LEU A 106 -7.61 -0.78 -15.86
N ASN A 107 -8.28 0.25 -16.38
CA ASN A 107 -9.28 0.10 -17.44
C ASN A 107 -8.63 -0.15 -18.82
N ASP A 108 -7.35 0.17 -18.97
CA ASP A 108 -6.55 -0.14 -20.15
C ASP A 108 -6.24 -1.65 -20.16
N ALA A 109 -6.56 -2.33 -21.27
CA ALA A 109 -6.39 -3.77 -21.40
C ALA A 109 -4.92 -4.20 -21.22
N PHE A 110 -3.96 -3.42 -21.71
CA PHE A 110 -2.54 -3.74 -21.61
C PHE A 110 -2.03 -3.65 -20.17
N ILE A 111 -2.46 -2.64 -19.41
CA ILE A 111 -2.13 -2.54 -17.98
C ILE A 111 -2.80 -3.69 -17.22
N LYS A 112 -4.07 -3.95 -17.50
CA LYS A 112 -4.82 -5.02 -16.84
C LYS A 112 -4.20 -6.40 -17.08
N ASP A 113 -3.84 -6.73 -18.32
CA ASP A 113 -3.21 -8.01 -18.68
C ASP A 113 -1.87 -8.18 -17.96
N LYS A 114 -1.03 -7.14 -17.93
CA LYS A 114 0.21 -7.17 -17.15
C LYS A 114 -0.02 -7.43 -15.67
N VAL A 115 -1.05 -6.83 -15.08
CA VAL A 115 -1.36 -7.07 -13.67
C VAL A 115 -1.88 -8.50 -13.44
N ILE A 116 -2.68 -9.02 -14.37
CA ILE A 116 -3.12 -10.43 -14.35
C ILE A 116 -1.92 -11.37 -14.39
N ASP A 117 -0.95 -11.14 -15.28
CA ASP A 117 0.25 -11.96 -15.39
C ASP A 117 1.06 -11.96 -14.08
N ILE A 118 1.21 -10.80 -13.44
CA ILE A 118 1.89 -10.69 -12.15
C ILE A 118 1.18 -11.52 -11.08
N ILE A 119 -0.14 -11.40 -11.01
CA ILE A 119 -0.97 -12.09 -10.02
C ILE A 119 -0.92 -13.60 -10.26
N ASN A 120 -1.04 -14.06 -11.50
CA ASN A 120 -1.03 -15.48 -11.86
C ASN A 120 0.32 -16.14 -11.57
N VAL A 121 1.44 -15.42 -11.75
CA VAL A 121 2.77 -15.92 -11.38
C VAL A 121 2.84 -16.21 -9.87
N LEU A 122 2.23 -15.38 -9.04
CA LEU A 122 2.21 -15.56 -7.59
C LEU A 122 1.17 -16.60 -7.14
N ASP A 123 0.00 -16.67 -7.79
CA ASP A 123 -1.06 -17.64 -7.49
C ASP A 123 -0.60 -19.09 -7.69
N ASN A 124 0.28 -19.35 -8.66
CA ASN A 124 0.91 -20.66 -8.85
C ASN A 124 1.73 -21.12 -7.62
N THR A 125 2.08 -20.21 -6.72
CA THR A 125 2.90 -20.48 -5.53
C THR A 125 2.18 -20.25 -4.21
N GLU A 126 1.07 -19.50 -4.21
CA GLU A 126 0.42 -19.00 -3.00
C GLU A 126 -1.11 -19.03 -3.13
N ALA A 127 -1.83 -19.26 -2.02
CA ALA A 127 -3.28 -19.25 -2.05
C ALA A 127 -3.82 -17.81 -2.22
N LEU A 128 -4.28 -17.49 -3.44
CA LEU A 128 -4.74 -16.17 -3.84
C LEU A 128 -6.05 -16.28 -4.63
N SER A 129 -6.97 -15.34 -4.43
CA SER A 129 -8.08 -15.14 -5.35
C SER A 129 -8.36 -13.65 -5.52
N TYR A 130 -8.85 -13.27 -6.69
CA TYR A 130 -8.98 -11.85 -7.03
C TYR A 130 -10.17 -11.57 -7.94
N THR A 131 -10.64 -10.33 -7.87
CA THR A 131 -11.66 -9.78 -8.78
C THR A 131 -11.31 -8.35 -9.15
N PHE A 132 -11.60 -7.97 -10.39
CA PHE A 132 -11.44 -6.60 -10.86
C PHE A 132 -12.74 -5.81 -10.75
N THR A 133 -12.64 -4.57 -10.29
CA THR A 133 -13.73 -3.60 -10.30
C THR A 133 -13.20 -2.25 -10.77
N LYS A 134 -13.62 -1.77 -11.95
CA LYS A 134 -13.16 -0.50 -12.56
C LYS A 134 -11.62 -0.33 -12.41
N ASN A 135 -11.17 0.55 -11.50
CA ASN A 135 -9.76 0.84 -11.24
C ASN A 135 -9.16 0.12 -10.02
N ARG A 136 -9.80 -0.95 -9.55
CA ARG A 136 -9.45 -1.67 -8.32
C ARG A 136 -9.38 -3.17 -8.54
N ILE A 137 -8.59 -3.80 -7.67
CA ILE A 137 -8.45 -5.25 -7.56
C ILE A 137 -8.77 -5.62 -6.12
N ASN A 138 -9.81 -6.41 -5.92
CA ASN A 138 -10.08 -7.00 -4.62
C ASN A 138 -9.36 -8.33 -4.55
N LEU A 139 -8.49 -8.47 -3.56
CA LEU A 139 -7.59 -9.60 -3.38
C LEU A 139 -7.96 -10.33 -2.09
N HIS A 140 -7.95 -11.65 -2.12
CA HIS A 140 -8.10 -12.50 -0.95
C HIS A 140 -6.86 -13.39 -0.82
N CYS A 141 -5.96 -13.00 0.08
CA CYS A 141 -4.68 -13.67 0.28
C CYS A 141 -4.09 -13.38 1.67
N SER A 142 -2.91 -13.93 1.95
CA SER A 142 -2.14 -13.52 3.13
C SER A 142 -1.60 -12.09 2.94
N ALA A 143 -1.25 -11.43 4.05
CA ALA A 143 -0.64 -10.10 3.99
C ALA A 143 0.78 -10.13 3.39
N ASP A 144 1.49 -11.26 3.50
CA ASP A 144 2.79 -11.47 2.84
C ASP A 144 2.63 -11.51 1.32
N THR A 145 1.70 -12.32 0.83
CA THR A 145 1.28 -12.38 -0.58
C THR A 145 0.91 -11.00 -1.10
N PHE A 146 0.11 -10.25 -0.34
CA PHE A 146 -0.31 -8.91 -0.72
C PHE A 146 0.88 -7.95 -0.89
N SER A 147 1.85 -8.01 0.03
CA SER A 147 3.06 -7.19 -0.06
C SER A 147 3.94 -7.55 -1.27
N LYS A 148 3.99 -8.83 -1.65
CA LYS A 148 4.68 -9.30 -2.87
C LYS A 148 4.00 -8.80 -4.12
N ILE A 149 2.66 -8.79 -4.16
CA ILE A 149 1.89 -8.20 -5.26
C ILE A 149 2.21 -6.71 -5.41
N ILE A 150 2.18 -5.94 -4.31
CA ILE A 150 2.56 -4.52 -4.33
C ILE A 150 3.96 -4.33 -4.90
N TYR A 151 4.93 -5.10 -4.39
CA TYR A 151 6.31 -5.07 -4.87
C TYR A 151 6.40 -5.32 -6.38
N HIS A 152 5.81 -6.43 -6.86
CA HIS A 152 5.92 -6.86 -8.26
C HIS A 152 5.20 -5.94 -9.25
N ILE A 153 4.15 -5.26 -8.82
CA ILE A 153 3.46 -4.22 -9.59
C ILE A 153 4.32 -2.94 -9.64
N ALA A 154 4.83 -2.50 -8.48
CA ALA A 154 5.63 -1.28 -8.39
C ALA A 154 6.91 -1.36 -9.23
N ILE A 155 7.69 -2.45 -9.14
CA ILE A 155 8.94 -2.58 -9.91
C ILE A 155 8.73 -2.67 -11.43
N ARG A 156 7.50 -2.90 -11.90
CA ARG A 156 7.13 -2.88 -13.32
C ARG A 156 6.62 -1.51 -13.78
N ASN A 157 6.76 -0.48 -12.93
CA ASN A 157 6.31 0.89 -13.17
C ASN A 157 4.80 0.96 -13.48
N ILE A 158 4.01 0.14 -12.77
CA ILE A 158 2.55 0.22 -12.79
C ILE A 158 2.12 1.04 -11.58
N ASP A 159 1.33 2.08 -11.83
CA ASP A 159 1.06 3.10 -10.84
C ASP A 159 0.07 2.63 -9.77
N ILE A 160 0.59 2.36 -8.58
CA ILE A 160 -0.22 2.02 -7.39
C ILE A 160 -0.66 3.32 -6.71
N LEU A 161 -1.96 3.55 -6.68
CA LEU A 161 -2.55 4.74 -6.04
C LEU A 161 -2.92 4.49 -4.58
N LYS A 162 -3.24 3.23 -4.23
CA LYS A 162 -3.73 2.86 -2.90
C LYS A 162 -3.63 1.36 -2.69
N ALA A 163 -3.36 0.93 -1.46
CA ALA A 163 -3.32 -0.46 -1.05
C ALA A 163 -3.86 -0.60 0.39
N ILE A 164 -5.08 -1.12 0.54
CA ILE A 164 -5.77 -1.15 1.84
C ILE A 164 -6.17 -2.55 2.25
N TYR A 165 -6.33 -2.72 3.55
CA TYR A 165 -6.95 -3.88 4.16
C TYR A 165 -8.41 -3.54 4.44
N PHE A 166 -9.33 -4.42 4.03
CA PHE A 166 -10.72 -4.35 4.45
C PHE A 166 -10.95 -5.33 5.60
N PRO A 167 -10.99 -4.85 6.86
CA PRO A 167 -11.55 -5.68 7.91
C PRO A 167 -12.97 -6.04 7.51
N ARG A 168 -13.35 -7.32 7.64
CA ARG A 168 -14.75 -7.74 7.42
C ARG A 168 -15.63 -6.74 8.15
N VAL A 169 -16.62 -6.18 7.45
CA VAL A 169 -17.67 -5.38 8.07
C VAL A 169 -18.28 -6.27 9.16
N ALA A 170 -17.85 -6.10 10.40
CA ALA A 170 -18.69 -6.42 11.52
C ALA A 170 -19.90 -5.53 11.29
N HIS A 171 -21.04 -6.13 10.94
CA HIS A 171 -22.30 -5.42 10.91
C HIS A 171 -22.35 -4.59 12.19
N LYS A 172 -22.24 -3.26 12.08
CA LYS A 172 -22.74 -2.37 13.11
C LYS A 172 -24.25 -2.59 13.11
N MET A 173 -24.72 -3.67 13.76
CA MET A 173 -26.02 -3.64 14.39
C MET A 173 -25.93 -2.48 15.36
N LYS A 174 -26.41 -1.31 14.94
CA LYS A 174 -26.88 -0.31 15.87
C LYS A 174 -27.95 -1.03 16.67
N SER A 175 -27.59 -1.53 17.86
CA SER A 175 -28.57 -1.81 18.89
C SER A 175 -29.20 -0.46 19.22
N HIS A 176 -30.30 -0.14 18.54
CA HIS A 176 -31.28 0.78 19.09
C HIS A 176 -31.75 0.13 20.38
N ILE A 177 -31.14 0.54 21.49
CA ILE A 177 -31.72 0.34 22.81
C ILE A 177 -32.75 1.46 22.93
N SER A 178 -34.00 1.06 22.77
CA SER A 178 -35.21 1.75 23.19
C SER A 178 -35.24 1.98 24.69
#